data_AF-A0A8R7K3J4-F1
#
_entry.id   AF-A0A8R7K3J4-F1
#
_cell.length_a   1.000
_cell.length_b   1.000
_cell.length_c   1.000
_cell.angle_alpha   90.00
_cell.angle_beta   90.00
_cell.angle_gamma   90.00
#
_symmetry.space_group_name_H-M   'P 1'
#
loop_
_entity.id
_entity.type
_entity.pdbx_description
1 polymer ?
#
loop_
_entity_poly.entity_id
_entity_poly.type
_entity_poly.pdbx_seq_one_letter_code
_entity_poly.pdbx_strand_id
1 'polypeptide(L)'
;GVIKIFSKIIALRLAPKLSALVDQCQSAFIKKRRIQENFLHVRNTARLFHKSRKPAVLLKLDLAKAFDSISWAYLLDMLEARGFGQRWREWISMLLCSSASRVMINGQQSEVIHHMCGLRQGDPISPFLFILAMDP
;
A
#
# COMPACT_ATOMS: atom_id res chain seq x y z
N GLY A 1 -4.63 17.53 11.74
CA GLY A 1 -4.12 17.02 13.03
C GLY A 1 -2.64 16.73 12.93
N VAL A 2 -1.92 16.87 14.04
CA VAL A 2 -0.45 16.71 14.13
C VAL A 2 0.03 15.36 13.56
N ILE A 3 -0.69 14.26 13.82
CA ILE A 3 -0.39 12.92 13.28
C ILE A 3 -0.37 12.92 11.74
N LYS A 4 -1.33 13.58 11.09
CA LYS A 4 -1.41 13.64 9.63
C LYS A 4 -0.25 14.44 9.03
N ILE A 5 0.26 15.45 9.74
CA ILE A 5 1.46 16.20 9.34
C ILE A 5 2.68 15.28 9.42
N PHE A 6 2.82 14.54 10.53
CA PHE A 6 3.91 13.58 10.70
C PHE A 6 3.89 12.48 9.63
N SER A 7 2.73 11.85 9.41
CA SER A 7 2.54 10.88 8.32
C SER A 7 2.89 11.48 6.95
N LYS A 8 2.51 12.73 6.69
CA LYS A 8 2.88 13.44 5.46
C LYS A 8 4.40 13.61 5.31
N ILE A 9 5.10 13.99 6.38
CA ILE A 9 6.56 14.14 6.38
C ILE A 9 7.24 12.80 6.04
N ILE A 10 6.79 11.71 6.67
CA ILE A 10 7.33 10.37 6.40
C ILE A 10 7.06 9.97 4.95
N ALA A 11 5.83 10.17 4.46
CA ALA A 11 5.47 9.90 3.07
C ALA A 11 6.34 10.68 2.09
N LEU A 12 6.62 11.97 2.35
CA LEU A 12 7.49 12.80 1.51
C LEU A 12 8.94 12.30 1.47
N ARG A 13 9.43 11.72 2.57
CA ARG A 13 10.78 11.10 2.61
C ARG A 13 10.85 9.77 1.87
N LEU A 14 9.76 8.99 1.90
CA LEU A 14 9.69 7.69 1.24
C LEU A 14 9.43 7.80 -0.28
N ALA A 15 8.57 8.72 -0.70
CA ALA A 15 8.16 8.91 -2.09
C ALA A 15 9.31 8.92 -3.13
N PRO A 16 10.44 9.65 -2.94
CA PRO A 16 11.52 9.66 -3.93
C PRO A 16 12.26 8.31 -4.05
N LYS A 17 12.23 7.47 -3.00
CA LYS A 17 12.88 6.16 -2.97
C LYS A 17 11.98 5.04 -3.48
N LEU A 18 10.67 5.27 -3.48
CA LEU A 18 9.66 4.24 -3.71
C LEU A 18 9.83 3.50 -5.05
N SER A 19 10.20 4.21 -6.13
CA SER A 19 10.43 3.59 -7.44
C SER A 19 11.62 2.60 -7.46
N ALA A 20 12.55 2.70 -6.52
CA ALA A 20 13.67 1.75 -6.41
C ALA A 20 13.35 0.57 -5.48
N LEU A 21 12.26 0.65 -4.72
CA LEU A 21 11.85 -0.36 -3.73
C LEU A 21 10.75 -1.29 -4.24
N VAL A 22 10.24 -1.05 -5.45
CA VAL A 22 9.12 -1.79 -6.04
C VAL A 22 9.39 -2.11 -7.50
N ASP A 23 8.92 -3.27 -7.94
CA ASP A 23 9.07 -3.79 -9.30
C ASP A 23 8.54 -2.81 -10.34
N GLN A 24 9.10 -2.81 -11.55
CA GLN A 24 8.71 -1.90 -12.63
C GLN A 24 7.24 -2.07 -13.04
N CYS A 25 6.68 -3.27 -12.88
CA CYS A 25 5.28 -3.57 -13.16
C CYS A 25 4.33 -3.01 -12.09
N GLN A 26 4.83 -2.53 -10.95
CA GLN A 26 4.01 -1.81 -9.98
C GLN A 26 3.91 -0.33 -10.39
N SER A 27 2.81 0.08 -11.03
CA SER A 27 2.64 1.47 -11.49
C SER A 27 1.82 2.34 -10.51
N ALA A 28 1.16 1.73 -9.53
CA ALA A 28 0.27 2.43 -8.62
C ALA A 28 1.05 3.33 -7.63
N PHE A 29 0.53 4.54 -7.41
CA PHE A 29 1.01 5.50 -6.39
C PHE A 29 2.49 5.93 -6.49
N ILE A 30 3.20 5.57 -7.56
CA ILE A 30 4.59 5.96 -7.77
C ILE A 30 4.66 7.13 -8.75
N LYS A 31 5.35 8.18 -8.34
CA LYS A 31 5.53 9.38 -9.18
C LYS A 31 6.22 8.97 -10.49
N LYS A 32 5.71 9.48 -11.61
CA LYS A 32 6.19 9.24 -12.98
C LYS A 32 5.84 7.88 -13.59
N ARG A 33 5.19 6.96 -12.87
CA ARG A 33 4.63 5.73 -13.47
C ARG A 33 3.17 5.97 -13.84
N ARG A 34 2.74 5.40 -14.97
CA ARG A 34 1.38 5.57 -15.47
C ARG A 34 0.69 4.21 -15.59
N ILE A 35 -0.58 4.15 -15.18
CA ILE A 35 -1.38 2.92 -15.28
C ILE A 35 -1.50 2.38 -16.72
N GLN A 36 -1.38 3.27 -17.72
CA GLN A 36 -1.39 2.90 -19.13
C GLN A 36 -0.21 2.01 -19.52
N GLU A 37 0.93 2.12 -18.84
CA GLU A 37 2.13 1.31 -19.11
C GLU A 37 1.86 -0.16 -18.77
N ASN A 38 1.24 -0.43 -17.61
CA ASN A 38 0.85 -1.77 -17.21
C ASN A 38 -0.19 -2.37 -18.17
N PHE A 39 -1.18 -1.58 -18.57
CA PHE A 39 -2.19 -2.03 -19.54
C PHE A 39 -1.54 -2.42 -20.88
N LEU A 40 -0.62 -1.58 -21.38
CA LEU A 40 0.09 -1.84 -22.62
C LEU A 40 0.97 -3.10 -22.51
N HIS A 41 1.63 -3.29 -21.36
CA HIS A 41 2.42 -4.49 -21.09
C HIS A 41 1.57 -5.76 -21.18
N VAL A 42 0.46 -5.84 -20.43
CA VAL A 42 -0.45 -6.99 -20.45
C VAL A 42 -1.01 -7.24 -21.86
N ARG A 43 -1.44 -6.18 -22.56
CA ARG A 43 -1.97 -6.27 -23.93
C ARG A 43 -0.94 -6.83 -24.91
N ASN A 44 0.31 -6.35 -24.85
CA ASN A 44 1.38 -6.78 -25.75
C ASN A 44 1.80 -8.23 -25.45
N THR A 45 1.88 -8.61 -24.17
CA THR A 45 2.14 -9.98 -23.74
C THR A 45 1.05 -10.95 -24.23
N ALA A 46 -0.23 -10.58 -24.09
CA ALA A 46 -1.34 -11.38 -24.60
C ALA A 46 -1.27 -11.57 -26.13
N ARG A 47 -0.97 -10.50 -26.87
CA ARG A 47 -0.76 -10.56 -28.34
C ARG A 47 0.40 -11.47 -28.73
N LEU A 48 1.50 -11.44 -27.97
CA LEU A 48 2.68 -12.27 -28.22
C LEU A 48 2.36 -13.76 -28.03
N PHE A 49 1.67 -14.12 -26.94
CA PHE A 49 1.24 -15.51 -26.71
C PHE A 49 0.29 -16.00 -27.80
N HIS A 50 -0.67 -15.15 -28.21
CA HIS A 50 -1.57 -15.46 -29.31
C HIS A 50 -0.82 -15.70 -30.63
N LYS A 51 0.10 -14.80 -31.00
CA LYS A 51 0.90 -14.93 -32.24
C LYS A 51 1.81 -16.17 -32.22
N SER A 52 2.37 -16.52 -31.06
CA SER A 52 3.27 -17.66 -30.90
C SER A 52 2.54 -18.99 -30.71
N ARG A 53 1.19 -19.01 -30.70
CA ARG A 53 0.34 -20.18 -30.42
C ARG A 53 0.74 -20.92 -29.14
N LYS A 54 1.30 -20.17 -28.17
CA LYS A 54 1.67 -20.71 -26.87
C LYS A 54 0.43 -20.66 -25.97
N PRO A 55 -0.05 -21.80 -25.45
CA PRO A 55 -1.12 -21.82 -24.47
C PRO A 55 -0.73 -20.97 -23.25
N ALA A 56 -1.62 -20.10 -22.81
CA ALA A 56 -1.40 -19.24 -21.66
C ALA A 56 -2.74 -18.97 -20.95
N VAL A 57 -2.67 -18.71 -19.64
CA VAL A 57 -3.83 -18.33 -18.81
C VAL A 57 -3.55 -16.99 -18.18
N LEU A 58 -4.53 -16.09 -18.21
CA LEU A 58 -4.48 -14.82 -17.48
C LEU A 58 -5.19 -14.99 -16.13
N LEU A 59 -4.44 -14.88 -15.05
CA LEU A 59 -4.99 -14.84 -13.70
C LEU A 59 -5.21 -13.39 -13.27
N LYS A 60 -6.45 -13.04 -12.96
CA LYS A 60 -6.81 -11.75 -12.35
C LYS A 60 -7.11 -11.95 -10.88
N LEU A 61 -6.26 -11.41 -10.02
CA LEU A 61 -6.47 -11.41 -8.57
C LEU A 61 -6.99 -10.04 -8.14
N ASP A 62 -7.98 -10.06 -7.24
CA ASP A 62 -8.51 -8.86 -6.59
C ASP A 62 -8.57 -9.11 -5.09
N LEU A 63 -8.23 -8.08 -4.31
CA LEU A 63 -8.11 -8.19 -2.86
C LEU A 63 -9.28 -7.49 -2.18
N ALA A 64 -10.13 -8.27 -1.53
CA ALA A 64 -11.23 -7.74 -0.75
C ALA A 64 -10.69 -6.87 0.41
N LYS A 65 -11.20 -5.64 0.53
CA LYS A 65 -10.85 -4.70 1.60
C LYS A 65 -9.34 -4.52 1.77
N ALA A 66 -8.61 -4.39 0.66
CA ALA A 66 -7.15 -4.49 0.64
C ALA A 66 -6.44 -3.54 1.63
N PHE A 67 -6.96 -2.33 1.84
CA PHE A 67 -6.42 -1.41 2.84
C PHE A 67 -6.80 -1.80 4.26
N ASP A 68 -7.99 -2.36 4.49
CA ASP A 68 -8.51 -2.62 5.84
C ASP A 68 -8.01 -3.96 6.41
N SER A 69 -7.42 -4.83 5.58
CA SER A 69 -7.06 -6.20 5.96
C SER A 69 -5.57 -6.46 6.18
N ILE A 70 -4.69 -5.48 5.95
CA ILE A 70 -3.23 -5.67 6.12
C ILE A 70 -2.89 -5.92 7.59
N SER A 71 -2.27 -7.07 7.89
CA SER A 71 -1.72 -7.34 9.21
C SER A 71 -0.57 -6.39 9.53
N TRP A 72 -0.62 -5.76 10.70
CA TRP A 72 0.44 -4.87 11.16
C TRP A 72 1.74 -5.60 11.46
N ALA A 73 1.67 -6.83 12.01
CA ALA A 73 2.84 -7.66 12.25
C ALA A 73 3.56 -7.97 10.92
N TYR A 74 2.81 -8.46 9.92
CA TYR A 74 3.35 -8.70 8.58
C TYR A 74 4.01 -7.45 7.98
N LEU A 75 3.34 -6.30 8.10
CA LEU A 75 3.87 -5.05 7.56
C LEU A 75 5.21 -4.66 8.21
N LEU A 76 5.33 -4.80 9.54
CA LEU A 76 6.55 -4.46 10.27
C LEU A 76 7.69 -5.44 9.98
N ASP A 77 7.39 -6.74 9.88
CA ASP A 77 8.35 -7.79 9.54
C ASP A 77 8.86 -7.61 8.10
N MET A 78 7.97 -7.30 7.15
CA MET A 78 8.35 -7.02 5.76
C MET A 78 9.23 -5.77 5.67
N LEU A 79 8.91 -4.69 6.40
CA LEU A 79 9.75 -3.50 6.44
C LEU A 79 11.15 -3.82 6.99
N GLU A 80 11.25 -4.68 8.00
CA GLU A 80 12.54 -5.15 8.52
C GLU A 80 13.32 -5.95 7.49
N ALA A 81 12.67 -6.90 6.81
CA ALA A 81 13.27 -7.70 5.76
C ALA A 81 13.79 -6.84 4.59
N ARG A 82 13.12 -5.71 4.31
CA ARG A 82 13.55 -4.71 3.31
C ARG A 82 14.61 -3.73 3.80
N GLY A 83 15.15 -3.92 5.01
CA GLY A 83 16.22 -3.11 5.56
C GLY A 83 15.77 -1.74 6.08
N PHE A 84 14.48 -1.54 6.37
CA PHE A 84 14.04 -0.33 7.07
C PHE A 84 14.55 -0.36 8.51
N GLY A 85 15.37 0.63 8.87
CA GLY A 85 15.94 0.73 10.20
C GLY A 85 14.88 0.82 11.31
N GLN A 86 15.26 0.38 12.51
CA GLN A 86 14.40 0.29 13.70
C GLN A 86 13.55 1.56 13.92
N ARG A 87 14.17 2.75 13.87
CA ARG A 87 13.48 4.03 14.08
C ARG A 87 12.34 4.28 13.08
N TRP A 88 12.49 3.84 11.82
CA TRP A 88 11.43 3.95 10.83
C TRP A 88 10.27 3.03 11.18
N ARG A 89 10.56 1.78 11.55
CA ARG A 89 9.53 0.81 11.96
C ARG A 89 8.78 1.26 13.20
N GLU A 90 9.47 1.85 14.18
CA GLU A 90 8.84 2.47 15.37
C GLU A 90 7.89 3.61 15.00
N TRP A 91 8.27 4.48 14.07
CA TRP A 91 7.39 5.54 13.58
C TRP A 91 6.15 4.98 12.90
N ILE A 92 6.30 3.95 12.07
CA ILE A 92 5.16 3.27 11.43
C ILE A 92 4.28 2.60 12.49
N SER A 93 4.86 1.88 13.44
CA SER A 93 4.13 1.23 14.54
C SER A 93 3.30 2.25 15.34
N MET A 94 3.88 3.41 15.69
CA MET A 94 3.14 4.46 16.40
C MET A 94 1.98 5.02 15.57
N LEU A 95 2.17 5.20 14.25
CA LEU A 95 1.08 5.63 13.36
C LEU A 95 -0.06 4.60 13.33
N LEU A 96 0.27 3.31 13.24
CA LEU A 96 -0.71 2.22 13.21
C LEU A 96 -1.47 2.13 14.55
N CYS A 97 -0.76 2.06 15.68
CA CYS A 97 -1.37 1.99 17.01
C CYS A 97 -2.27 3.19 17.35
N SER A 98 -2.05 4.35 16.71
CA SER A 98 -2.94 5.52 16.85
C SER A 98 -4.26 5.40 16.08
N SER A 99 -4.46 4.32 15.32
CA SER A 99 -5.64 4.14 14.48
C SER A 99 -6.85 3.71 15.30
N ALA A 100 -7.84 4.60 15.35
CA ALA A 100 -9.14 4.38 15.96
C ALA A 100 -10.25 4.98 15.08
N SER A 101 -11.46 4.42 15.17
CA SER A 101 -12.68 4.93 14.53
C SER A 101 -13.80 5.10 15.55
N ARG A 102 -14.76 5.97 15.23
CA ARG A 102 -16.07 6.05 15.91
C ARG A 102 -17.15 6.07 14.84
N VAL A 103 -18.27 5.42 15.10
CA VAL A 103 -19.47 5.51 14.26
C VAL A 103 -20.22 6.77 14.68
N MET A 104 -20.65 7.57 13.70
CA MET A 104 -21.44 8.78 13.96
C MET A 104 -22.85 8.57 13.42
N ILE A 105 -23.85 8.64 14.30
CA ILE A 105 -25.26 8.48 13.96
C ILE A 105 -26.01 9.69 14.52
N ASN A 106 -26.65 10.47 13.64
CA ASN A 106 -27.41 11.68 14.02
C ASN A 106 -26.61 12.66 14.91
N GLY A 107 -25.30 12.80 14.65
CA GLY A 107 -24.40 13.67 15.42
C GLY A 107 -23.89 13.08 16.74
N GLN A 108 -24.39 11.92 17.17
CA GLN A 108 -23.88 11.19 18.33
C GLN A 108 -22.76 10.24 17.91
N GLN A 109 -21.68 10.21 18.69
CA GLN A 109 -20.55 9.32 18.47
C GLN A 109 -20.69 8.04 19.30
N SER A 110 -20.37 6.91 18.70
CA SER A 110 -20.20 5.64 19.41
C SER A 110 -18.95 5.65 20.28
N GLU A 111 -18.77 4.57 21.03
CA GLU A 111 -17.50 4.21 21.64
C GLU A 111 -16.38 4.10 20.60
N VAL A 112 -15.13 4.22 21.08
CA VAL A 112 -13.93 4.13 20.26
C VAL A 112 -13.69 2.68 19.85
N ILE A 113 -13.57 2.44 18.56
CA ILE A 113 -13.13 1.17 17.99
C ILE A 113 -11.66 1.30 17.64
N HIS A 114 -10.80 0.62 18.38
CA HIS A 114 -9.37 0.55 18.08
C HIS A 114 -9.14 -0.46 16.96
N HIS A 115 -8.32 -0.07 15.98
CA HIS A 115 -7.95 -0.97 14.90
C HIS A 115 -6.78 -1.85 15.34
N MET A 116 -6.69 -3.05 14.78
CA MET A 116 -5.58 -3.99 14.97
C MET A 116 -4.94 -4.44 13.66
N CYS A 117 -5.52 -4.01 12.55
CA CYS A 117 -5.06 -4.26 11.19
C CYS A 117 -5.52 -3.11 10.28
N GLY A 118 -5.00 -3.12 9.07
CA GLY A 118 -5.34 -2.19 8.03
C GLY A 118 -4.58 -0.87 8.09
N LEU A 119 -4.71 -0.11 7.01
CA LEU A 119 -4.07 1.17 6.76
C LEU A 119 -5.17 2.22 6.57
N ARG A 120 -5.00 3.37 7.21
CA ARG A 120 -6.02 4.42 7.19
C ARG A 120 -6.15 5.01 5.78
N GLN A 121 -7.33 4.89 5.18
CA GLN A 121 -7.62 5.53 3.91
C GLN A 121 -7.55 7.07 4.03
N GLY A 122 -6.94 7.72 3.04
CA GLY A 122 -6.72 9.18 3.06
C GLY A 122 -5.55 9.65 3.93
N ASP A 123 -4.82 8.74 4.59
CA ASP A 123 -3.54 9.05 5.21
C ASP A 123 -2.41 9.02 4.16
N PRO A 124 -1.50 10.02 4.12
CA PRO A 124 -0.55 10.16 3.02
C PRO A 124 0.43 9.00 2.84
N ILE A 125 0.75 8.26 3.90
CA ILE A 125 1.71 7.15 3.85
C ILE A 125 1.08 5.80 3.51
N SER A 126 -0.21 5.61 3.83
CA SER A 126 -0.96 4.37 3.59
C SER A 126 -0.78 3.78 2.19
N PRO A 127 -0.92 4.54 1.07
CA PRO A 127 -0.74 3.96 -0.26
C PRO A 127 0.69 3.44 -0.50
N PHE A 128 1.71 4.01 0.15
CA PHE A 128 3.09 3.55 -0.01
C PHE A 128 3.36 2.28 0.79
N LEU A 129 2.85 2.22 2.03
CA LEU A 129 2.92 1.00 2.83
C LEU A 129 2.15 -0.14 2.16
N PHE A 130 0.99 0.16 1.56
CA PHE A 130 0.20 -0.81 0.81
C PHE A 130 0.99 -1.42 -0.34
N ILE A 131 1.60 -0.61 -1.21
CA ILE A 131 2.33 -1.17 -2.36
C ILE A 131 3.58 -1.94 -1.94
N LEU A 132 4.27 -1.52 -0.88
CA LEU A 132 5.41 -2.27 -0.33
C LEU A 132 4.97 -3.62 0.24
N ALA A 133 3.77 -3.70 0.82
CA ALA A 133 3.20 -4.94 1.33
C ALA A 133 2.70 -5.89 0.22
N MET A 134 2.31 -5.34 -0.93
CA MET A 134 1.81 -6.11 -2.09
C MET A 134 2.91 -6.60 -3.03
N ASP A 135 4.06 -5.96 -2.97
CA ASP A 135 5.27 -6.34 -3.69
C ASP A 135 6.34 -6.60 -2.62
N PRO A 136 6.31 -7.73 -1.90
CA PRO A 136 7.16 -8.02 -0.73
C PRO A 136 8.63 -8.24 -1.07
#